data_AF-A0A5M9K1A6-F1
#
_entry.id   AF-A0A5M9K1A6-F1
#
_cell.length_a   1.000
_cell.length_b   1.000
_cell.length_c   1.000
_cell.angle_alpha   90.00
_cell.angle_beta   90.00
_cell.angle_gamma   90.00
#
_symmetry.space_group_name_H-M   'P 1'
#
loop_
_entity.id
_entity.type
_entity.pdbx_description
1 polymer ?
#
loop_
_entity_poly.entity_id
_entity_poly.type
_entity_poly.pdbx_seq_one_letter_code
_entity_poly.pdbx_strand_id
1 'polypeptide(L)'
;MKHFNSYRSIDQIATLSRGVSELQRELLEQVCEDFEMAFAKGEVGGKKAVLAESCLVMDALGDNARARLVTWYVNTQLREYRQVFRGNDEAGSLDNIGRRYSWFRRMLKTFEDEHAGIFPTGWRVNEVLANAFCEGTRDDFKGILERSMRRTDGGRIDVNLLLSCLQETMDFEQSLEKRFAAGTRASIDTLSSLEDKPLTFHGSISEAFEPYLSLWVDSQDKQLATMIPKYRIQPLLAADEEFSPQAVIPSSIELFHFYKTSLAQCAKLSTSERLLDFSKILAKYLDQYAQQVLLFFLQGAGGPSLEHTILVLNTADYWHTKHSTIGR
;
A
#
# COMPACT_ATOMS: atom_id res chain seq x y z
N MET A 1 -20.37 -21.96 33.24
CA MET A 1 -21.20 -23.09 32.74
C MET A 1 -20.43 -24.27 32.15
N LYS A 2 -19.22 -24.12 31.59
CA LYS A 2 -18.44 -25.26 31.07
C LYS A 2 -18.27 -26.43 32.06
N HIS A 3 -18.13 -26.11 33.35
CA HIS A 3 -18.03 -27.08 34.44
C HIS A 3 -19.31 -27.92 34.69
N PHE A 4 -20.48 -27.44 34.26
CA PHE A 4 -21.76 -28.16 34.46
C PHE A 4 -22.21 -28.95 33.23
N ASN A 5 -21.43 -28.91 32.13
CA ASN A 5 -21.78 -29.61 30.89
C ASN A 5 -21.90 -31.13 31.07
N SER A 6 -21.09 -31.73 31.96
CA SER A 6 -21.13 -33.16 32.30
C SER A 6 -22.36 -33.57 33.12
N TYR A 7 -23.09 -32.59 33.69
CA TYR A 7 -24.25 -32.82 34.56
C TYR A 7 -25.57 -32.45 33.87
N ARG A 8 -25.57 -32.27 32.54
CA ARG A 8 -26.78 -31.98 31.75
C ARG A 8 -27.82 -33.10 31.78
N SER A 9 -27.47 -34.31 32.24
CA SER A 9 -28.40 -35.40 32.48
C SER A 9 -29.32 -35.16 33.69
N ILE A 10 -29.00 -34.19 34.55
CA ILE A 10 -29.84 -33.79 35.68
C ILE A 10 -30.80 -32.70 35.21
N ASP A 11 -32.11 -32.98 35.22
CA ASP A 11 -33.15 -32.11 34.64
C ASP A 11 -33.14 -30.66 35.17
N GLN A 12 -32.84 -30.49 36.46
CA GLN A 12 -32.75 -29.17 37.09
C GLN A 12 -31.58 -28.36 36.52
N ILE A 13 -30.42 -29.01 36.32
CA ILE A 13 -29.22 -28.40 35.74
C ILE A 13 -29.44 -28.10 34.26
N ALA A 14 -30.12 -29.01 33.53
CA ALA A 14 -30.50 -28.78 32.14
C ALA A 14 -31.44 -27.56 32.00
N THR A 15 -32.42 -27.44 32.88
CA THR A 15 -33.37 -26.31 32.88
C THR A 15 -32.69 -25.00 33.21
N LEU A 16 -31.84 -24.96 34.24
CA LEU A 16 -31.02 -23.78 34.55
C LEU A 16 -30.09 -23.43 33.40
N SER A 17 -29.46 -24.41 32.76
CA SER A 17 -28.59 -24.18 31.60
C SER A 17 -29.33 -23.58 30.41
N ARG A 18 -30.58 -23.99 30.17
CA ARG A 18 -31.43 -23.37 29.14
C ARG A 18 -31.75 -21.92 29.51
N GLY A 19 -32.18 -21.68 30.75
CA GLY A 19 -32.48 -20.32 31.23
C GLY A 19 -31.29 -19.37 31.15
N VAL A 20 -30.08 -19.83 31.51
CA VAL A 20 -28.85 -19.04 31.32
C VAL A 20 -28.60 -18.72 29.85
N SER A 21 -28.79 -19.69 28.95
CA SER A 21 -28.56 -19.48 27.51
C SER A 21 -29.57 -18.50 26.91
N GLU A 22 -30.83 -18.56 27.36
CA GLU A 22 -31.89 -17.65 26.97
C GLU A 22 -31.62 -16.23 27.45
N LEU A 23 -31.27 -16.06 28.73
CA LEU A 23 -30.89 -14.75 29.29
C LEU A 23 -29.67 -14.15 28.58
N GLN A 24 -28.66 -14.98 28.27
CA GLN A 24 -27.49 -14.54 27.51
C GLN A 24 -27.85 -14.03 26.11
N ARG A 25 -28.82 -14.69 25.43
CA ARG A 25 -29.33 -14.26 24.12
C ARG A 25 -30.09 -12.94 24.24
N GLU A 26 -30.99 -12.82 25.21
CA GLU A 26 -31.78 -11.61 25.45
C GLU A 26 -30.88 -10.40 25.75
N LEU A 27 -29.90 -10.57 26.65
CA LEU A 27 -28.92 -9.52 26.96
C LEU A 27 -28.11 -9.08 25.73
N LEU A 28 -27.70 -10.04 24.90
CA LEU A 28 -26.97 -9.74 23.67
C LEU A 28 -27.83 -8.91 22.71
N GLU A 29 -29.08 -9.30 22.51
CA GLU A 29 -30.04 -8.60 21.64
C GLU A 29 -30.31 -7.19 22.16
N GLN A 30 -30.60 -7.06 23.46
CA GLN A 30 -30.84 -5.77 24.10
C GLN A 30 -29.65 -4.82 23.95
N VAL A 31 -28.42 -5.28 24.23
CA VAL A 31 -27.23 -4.44 24.06
C VAL A 31 -27.05 -4.02 22.60
N CYS A 32 -27.26 -4.91 21.64
CA CYS A 32 -27.16 -4.57 20.22
C CYS A 32 -28.20 -3.51 19.83
N GLU A 33 -29.45 -3.64 20.27
CA GLU A 33 -30.52 -2.68 20.03
C GLU A 33 -30.23 -1.32 20.67
N ASP A 34 -29.71 -1.29 21.90
CA ASP A 34 -29.34 -0.05 22.59
C ASP A 34 -28.26 0.72 21.83
N PHE A 35 -27.25 0.02 21.31
CA PHE A 35 -26.24 0.61 20.43
C PHE A 35 -26.87 1.12 19.13
N GLU A 36 -27.66 0.30 18.44
CA GLU A 36 -28.32 0.68 17.19
C GLU A 36 -29.16 1.95 17.35
N MET A 37 -29.96 2.01 18.40
CA MET A 37 -30.83 3.15 18.70
C MET A 37 -30.05 4.40 19.09
N ALA A 38 -29.00 4.26 19.92
CA ALA A 38 -28.18 5.40 20.32
C ALA A 38 -27.47 6.04 19.10
N PHE A 39 -26.93 5.22 18.20
CA PHE A 39 -26.25 5.70 16.99
C PHE A 39 -27.24 6.24 15.95
N ALA A 40 -28.36 5.56 15.70
CA ALA A 40 -29.37 6.02 14.75
C ALA A 40 -30.01 7.36 15.14
N LYS A 41 -30.14 7.64 16.44
CA LYS A 41 -30.71 8.89 16.97
C LYS A 41 -29.69 9.99 17.27
N GLY A 42 -28.39 9.71 17.13
CA GLY A 42 -27.33 10.66 17.52
C GLY A 42 -27.25 10.94 19.02
N GLU A 43 -27.71 10.00 19.86
CA GLU A 43 -27.77 10.12 21.32
C GLU A 43 -26.52 9.54 22.01
N VAL A 44 -25.49 9.16 21.25
CA VAL A 44 -24.28 8.49 21.74
C VAL A 44 -23.60 9.26 22.86
N GLY A 45 -23.48 10.59 22.73
CA GLY A 45 -22.87 11.44 23.75
C GLY A 45 -23.58 11.38 25.11
N GLY A 46 -24.92 11.34 25.12
CA GLY A 46 -25.72 11.24 26.34
C GLY A 46 -25.78 9.83 26.93
N LYS A 47 -25.51 8.80 26.12
CA LYS A 47 -25.57 7.38 26.53
C LYS A 47 -24.20 6.74 26.71
N LYS A 48 -23.11 7.51 26.62
CA LYS A 48 -21.73 7.01 26.60
C LYS A 48 -21.39 6.06 27.74
N ALA A 49 -21.78 6.39 28.98
CA ALA A 49 -21.52 5.56 30.15
C ALA A 49 -22.26 4.21 30.08
N VAL A 50 -23.55 4.22 29.74
CA VAL A 50 -24.37 3.01 29.62
C VAL A 50 -23.87 2.10 28.49
N LEU A 51 -23.46 2.68 27.35
CA LEU A 51 -22.88 1.93 26.25
C LEU A 51 -21.54 1.30 26.64
N ALA A 52 -20.72 2.01 27.42
CA ALA A 52 -19.46 1.46 27.93
C ALA A 52 -19.67 0.30 28.92
N GLU A 53 -20.63 0.41 29.84
CA GLU A 53 -21.02 -0.69 30.73
C GLU A 53 -21.58 -1.88 29.94
N SER A 54 -22.35 -1.61 28.89
CA SER A 54 -22.88 -2.64 27.98
C SER A 54 -21.76 -3.41 27.27
N CYS A 55 -20.64 -2.78 26.94
CA CYS A 55 -19.46 -3.49 26.43
C CYS A 55 -18.91 -4.53 27.42
N LEU A 56 -18.97 -4.27 28.73
CA LEU A 56 -18.54 -5.23 29.76
C LEU A 56 -19.46 -6.46 29.79
N VAL A 57 -20.77 -6.24 29.57
CA VAL A 57 -21.73 -7.35 29.40
C VAL A 57 -21.34 -8.18 28.17
N MET A 58 -21.03 -7.53 27.04
CA MET A 58 -20.62 -8.23 25.82
C MET A 58 -19.32 -9.02 26.00
N ASP A 59 -18.35 -8.51 26.76
CA ASP A 59 -17.15 -9.27 27.12
C ASP A 59 -17.46 -10.50 27.98
N ALA A 60 -18.40 -10.38 28.94
CA ALA A 60 -18.83 -11.50 29.76
C ALA A 60 -19.61 -12.57 28.96
N LEU A 61 -20.34 -12.16 27.91
CA LEU A 61 -21.01 -13.06 26.97
C LEU A 61 -20.04 -13.77 26.03
N GLY A 62 -18.87 -13.18 25.79
CA GLY A 62 -17.73 -13.78 25.11
C GLY A 62 -17.47 -13.25 23.70
N ASP A 63 -16.44 -13.81 23.07
CA ASP A 63 -15.83 -13.24 21.85
C ASP A 63 -16.80 -13.06 20.68
N ASN A 64 -17.78 -13.95 20.53
CA ASN A 64 -18.79 -13.85 19.47
C ASN A 64 -19.71 -12.63 19.66
N ALA A 65 -20.06 -12.31 20.90
CA ALA A 65 -20.90 -11.15 21.21
C ALA A 65 -20.12 -9.86 20.88
N ARG A 66 -18.87 -9.77 21.36
CA ARG A 66 -17.95 -8.68 21.00
C ARG A 66 -17.80 -8.53 19.49
N ALA A 67 -17.50 -9.62 18.77
CA ALA A 67 -17.31 -9.61 17.33
C ALA A 67 -18.55 -9.12 16.59
N ARG A 68 -19.76 -9.54 16.99
CA ARG A 68 -21.02 -9.07 16.42
C ARG A 68 -21.17 -7.55 16.57
N LEU A 69 -20.96 -7.03 17.78
CA LEU A 69 -21.11 -5.60 18.04
C LEU A 69 -20.07 -4.75 17.30
N VAL A 70 -18.80 -5.17 17.32
CA VAL A 70 -17.72 -4.47 16.60
C VAL A 70 -17.96 -4.50 15.09
N THR A 71 -18.38 -5.64 14.55
CA THR A 71 -18.72 -5.78 13.12
C THR A 71 -19.87 -4.85 12.72
N TRP A 72 -20.93 -4.82 13.52
CA TRP A 72 -22.05 -3.90 13.31
C TRP A 72 -21.58 -2.43 13.33
N TYR A 73 -20.78 -2.06 14.32
CA TYR A 73 -20.27 -0.69 14.47
C TYR A 73 -19.44 -0.28 13.25
N VAL A 74 -18.45 -1.09 12.86
CA VAL A 74 -17.58 -0.84 11.71
C VAL A 74 -18.40 -0.73 10.42
N ASN A 75 -19.37 -1.64 10.22
CA ASN A 75 -20.26 -1.58 9.07
C ASN A 75 -21.12 -0.32 9.04
N THR A 76 -21.61 0.12 10.20
CA THR A 76 -22.41 1.34 10.34
C THR A 76 -21.58 2.57 10.01
N GLN A 77 -20.38 2.70 10.58
CA GLN A 77 -19.48 3.84 10.32
C GLN A 77 -19.02 3.91 8.86
N LEU A 78 -18.72 2.77 8.23
CA LEU A 78 -18.27 2.72 6.83
C LEU A 78 -19.40 2.71 5.81
N ARG A 79 -20.67 2.83 6.23
CA ARG A 79 -21.81 2.84 5.30
C ARG A 79 -21.76 4.05 4.36
N GLU A 80 -21.54 5.24 4.90
CA GLU A 80 -21.45 6.47 4.11
C GLU A 80 -20.24 6.42 3.16
N TYR A 81 -19.09 5.93 3.63
CA TYR A 81 -17.93 5.70 2.78
C TYR A 81 -18.27 4.87 1.54
N ARG A 82 -18.95 3.73 1.72
CA ARG A 82 -19.33 2.86 0.62
C ARG A 82 -20.30 3.55 -0.35
N GLN A 83 -21.21 4.40 0.15
CA GLN A 83 -22.13 5.16 -0.70
C GLN A 83 -21.40 6.21 -1.54
N VAL A 84 -20.44 6.92 -0.96
CA VAL A 84 -19.72 7.99 -1.66
C VAL A 84 -18.73 7.43 -2.69
N PHE A 85 -18.08 6.31 -2.38
CA PHE A 85 -16.89 5.90 -3.12
C PHE A 85 -16.98 4.57 -3.89
N ARG A 86 -17.87 3.62 -3.52
CA ARG A 86 -18.00 2.35 -4.28
C ARG A 86 -18.88 2.44 -5.53
N GLY A 87 -19.46 3.61 -5.81
CA GLY A 87 -20.23 3.87 -7.03
C GLY A 87 -19.31 4.05 -8.25
N ASN A 88 -19.87 3.92 -9.45
CA ASN A 88 -19.17 4.29 -10.70
C ASN A 88 -19.13 5.83 -10.91
N ASP A 89 -19.23 6.56 -9.81
CA ASP A 89 -19.32 8.01 -9.76
C ASP A 89 -17.91 8.62 -9.72
N GLU A 90 -17.80 9.88 -10.15
CA GLU A 90 -16.54 10.63 -10.22
C GLU A 90 -15.78 10.62 -8.87
N ALA A 91 -16.51 10.66 -7.75
CA ALA A 91 -15.95 10.61 -6.40
C ALA A 91 -15.16 9.32 -6.12
N GLY A 92 -15.53 8.21 -6.76
CA GLY A 92 -14.89 6.91 -6.63
C GLY A 92 -13.68 6.71 -7.54
N SER A 93 -13.40 7.61 -8.49
CA SER A 93 -12.28 7.46 -9.44
C SER A 93 -10.89 7.49 -8.78
N LEU A 94 -9.88 7.03 -9.52
CA LEU A 94 -8.48 7.07 -9.08
C LEU A 94 -7.97 8.50 -8.89
N ASP A 95 -8.48 9.46 -9.65
CA ASP A 95 -8.14 10.89 -9.48
C ASP A 95 -8.50 11.43 -8.09
N ASN A 96 -9.40 10.75 -7.37
CA ASN A 96 -9.91 11.17 -6.08
C ASN A 96 -9.47 10.28 -4.90
N ILE A 97 -8.43 9.46 -5.02
CA ILE A 97 -8.01 8.60 -3.90
C ILE A 97 -7.62 9.38 -2.65
N GLY A 98 -7.01 10.56 -2.78
CA GLY A 98 -6.65 11.39 -1.61
C GLY A 98 -7.86 11.84 -0.82
N ARG A 99 -9.03 11.96 -1.46
CA ARG A 99 -10.30 12.23 -0.77
C ARG A 99 -10.75 11.02 0.07
N ARG A 100 -10.51 9.79 -0.39
CA ARG A 100 -10.81 8.56 0.40
C ARG A 100 -9.99 8.53 1.68
N TYR A 101 -8.69 8.77 1.59
CA TYR A 101 -7.80 8.77 2.76
C TYR A 101 -8.11 9.92 3.71
N SER A 102 -8.41 11.11 3.18
CA SER A 102 -8.82 12.25 3.99
C SER A 102 -10.18 12.04 4.66
N TRP A 103 -11.12 11.36 4.00
CA TRP A 103 -12.37 10.93 4.60
C TRP A 103 -12.11 9.99 5.78
N PHE A 104 -11.28 8.97 5.59
CA PHE A 104 -11.00 8.00 6.65
C PHE A 104 -10.24 8.60 7.83
N ARG A 105 -9.27 9.50 7.59
CA ARG A 105 -8.59 10.24 8.67
C ARG A 105 -9.57 11.04 9.53
N ARG A 106 -10.59 11.65 8.93
CA ARG A 106 -11.66 12.33 9.66
C ARG A 106 -12.51 11.35 10.47
N MET A 107 -12.89 10.21 9.87
CA MET A 107 -13.62 9.16 10.57
C MET A 107 -12.85 8.64 11.79
N LEU A 108 -11.55 8.37 11.65
CA LEU A 108 -10.72 7.96 12.79
C LEU A 108 -10.64 9.03 13.88
N LYS A 109 -10.53 10.30 13.49
CA LYS A 109 -10.55 11.41 14.46
C LYS A 109 -11.88 11.46 15.22
N THR A 110 -13.02 11.35 14.54
CA THR A 110 -14.34 11.27 15.18
C THR A 110 -14.44 10.08 16.11
N PHE A 111 -13.92 8.90 15.72
CA PHE A 111 -13.86 7.75 16.62
C PHE A 111 -13.08 8.10 17.89
N GLU A 112 -11.89 8.70 17.78
CA GLU A 112 -11.06 9.04 18.93
C GLU A 112 -11.71 10.04 19.87
N ASP A 113 -12.26 11.10 19.30
CA ASP A 113 -12.83 12.21 20.06
C ASP A 113 -14.17 11.81 20.72
N GLU A 114 -15.00 11.04 20.01
CA GLU A 114 -16.40 10.81 20.42
C GLU A 114 -16.63 9.38 20.94
N HIS A 115 -16.15 8.36 20.23
CA HIS A 115 -16.56 6.96 20.43
C HIS A 115 -15.55 6.09 21.19
N ALA A 116 -14.27 6.46 21.26
CA ALA A 116 -13.22 5.63 21.84
C ALA A 116 -13.51 5.27 23.31
N GLY A 117 -14.06 6.22 24.07
CA GLY A 117 -14.44 6.01 25.47
C GLY A 117 -15.63 5.06 25.70
N ILE A 118 -16.28 4.57 24.64
CA ILE A 118 -17.36 3.57 24.71
C ILE A 118 -16.77 2.16 24.74
N PHE A 119 -15.67 1.93 24.04
CA PHE A 119 -15.16 0.58 23.81
C PHE A 119 -13.98 0.26 24.73
N PRO A 120 -13.90 -0.96 25.28
CA PRO A 120 -12.70 -1.42 25.96
C PRO A 120 -11.48 -1.33 25.05
N THR A 121 -10.36 -0.80 25.56
CA THR A 121 -9.13 -0.56 24.78
C THR A 121 -8.59 -1.84 24.14
N GLY A 122 -8.73 -2.98 24.82
CA GLY A 122 -8.33 -4.30 24.32
C GLY A 122 -9.08 -4.76 23.07
N TRP A 123 -10.25 -4.20 22.77
CA TRP A 123 -11.02 -4.53 21.56
C TRP A 123 -10.39 -3.96 20.30
N ARG A 124 -9.54 -2.93 20.42
CA ARG A 124 -8.84 -2.28 19.29
C ARG A 124 -9.78 -1.90 18.15
N VAL A 125 -10.97 -1.37 18.47
CA VAL A 125 -12.04 -1.08 17.50
C VAL A 125 -11.59 -0.11 16.40
N ASN A 126 -10.74 0.86 16.73
CA ASN A 126 -10.10 1.75 15.75
C ASN A 126 -9.27 1.00 14.69
N GLU A 127 -8.58 -0.07 15.09
CA GLU A 127 -7.76 -0.87 14.20
C GLU A 127 -8.60 -1.81 13.35
N VAL A 128 -9.65 -2.41 13.93
CA VAL A 128 -10.64 -3.19 13.18
C VAL A 128 -11.32 -2.31 12.12
N LEU A 129 -11.65 -1.06 12.48
CA LEU A 129 -12.20 -0.07 11.56
C LEU A 129 -11.22 0.28 10.43
N ALA A 130 -9.93 0.43 10.73
CA ALA A 130 -8.89 0.68 9.74
C ALA A 130 -8.68 -0.50 8.78
N ASN A 131 -8.63 -1.71 9.30
CA ASN A 131 -8.53 -2.92 8.48
C ASN A 131 -9.72 -3.06 7.52
N ALA A 132 -10.95 -2.89 8.01
CA ALA A 132 -12.14 -2.97 7.17
C ALA A 132 -12.19 -1.85 6.10
N PHE A 133 -11.69 -0.65 6.41
CA PHE A 133 -11.53 0.41 5.43
C PHE A 133 -10.51 0.02 4.35
N CYS A 134 -9.33 -0.49 4.74
CA CYS A 134 -8.29 -0.90 3.81
C CYS A 134 -8.80 -2.02 2.88
N GLU A 135 -9.37 -3.09 3.43
CA GLU A 135 -9.97 -4.18 2.65
C GLU A 135 -11.03 -3.65 1.67
N GLY A 136 -11.95 -2.83 2.18
CA GLY A 136 -13.03 -2.31 1.36
C GLY A 136 -12.58 -1.37 0.24
N THR A 137 -11.46 -0.67 0.44
CA THR A 137 -10.82 0.23 -0.54
C THR A 137 -10.00 -0.56 -1.56
N ARG A 138 -9.27 -1.57 -1.10
CA ARG A 138 -8.51 -2.49 -1.94
C ARG A 138 -9.40 -3.15 -2.98
N ASP A 139 -10.53 -3.72 -2.54
CA ASP A 139 -11.47 -4.40 -3.44
C ASP A 139 -12.07 -3.45 -4.48
N ASP A 140 -12.33 -2.20 -4.07
CA ASP A 140 -12.84 -1.17 -4.97
C ASP A 140 -11.78 -0.76 -6.00
N PHE A 141 -10.53 -0.56 -5.58
CA PHE A 141 -9.41 -0.30 -6.50
C PHE A 141 -9.17 -1.44 -7.48
N LYS A 142 -9.23 -2.71 -7.02
CA LYS A 142 -9.18 -3.88 -7.92
C LYS A 142 -10.24 -3.74 -9.01
N GLY A 143 -11.50 -3.45 -8.64
CA GLY A 143 -12.58 -3.23 -9.60
C GLY A 143 -12.36 -2.03 -10.53
N ILE A 144 -11.90 -0.89 -10.02
CA ILE A 144 -11.67 0.33 -10.82
C ILE A 144 -10.55 0.09 -11.85
N LEU A 145 -9.43 -0.48 -11.43
CA LEU A 145 -8.28 -0.77 -12.27
C LEU A 145 -8.63 -1.82 -13.34
N GLU A 146 -9.33 -2.89 -12.97
CA GLU A 146 -9.80 -3.92 -13.91
C GLU A 146 -10.71 -3.32 -14.99
N ARG A 147 -11.67 -2.48 -14.60
CA ARG A 147 -12.58 -1.81 -15.55
C ARG A 147 -11.83 -0.86 -16.47
N SER A 148 -10.87 -0.11 -15.93
CA SER A 148 -10.11 0.88 -16.69
C SER A 148 -9.19 0.21 -17.73
N MET A 149 -8.71 -1.00 -17.46
CA MET A 149 -7.94 -1.80 -18.40
C MET A 149 -8.75 -2.45 -19.52
N ARG A 150 -10.06 -2.66 -19.33
CA ARG A 150 -10.95 -3.27 -20.33
C ARG A 150 -11.56 -2.28 -21.32
N ARG A 151 -11.47 -0.98 -21.06
CA ARG A 151 -12.03 0.04 -21.97
C ARG A 151 -11.23 0.05 -23.28
N THR A 152 -11.93 -0.18 -24.40
CA THR A 152 -11.37 -0.15 -25.76
C THR A 152 -11.40 1.25 -26.37
N ASP A 153 -12.22 2.16 -25.84
CA ASP A 153 -12.57 3.46 -26.43
C ASP A 153 -12.00 4.67 -25.64
N GLY A 154 -11.56 4.43 -24.40
CA GLY A 154 -10.79 5.39 -23.59
C GLY A 154 -9.38 4.85 -23.43
N GLY A 155 -8.37 5.70 -23.59
CA GLY A 155 -6.96 5.30 -23.50
C GLY A 155 -6.65 4.45 -22.26
N ARG A 156 -5.65 3.58 -22.37
CA ARG A 156 -5.09 2.83 -21.23
C ARG A 156 -4.82 3.80 -20.08
N ILE A 157 -4.96 3.31 -18.83
CA ILE A 157 -4.66 4.09 -17.61
C ILE A 157 -3.33 4.84 -17.79
N ASP A 158 -3.34 6.14 -17.49
CA ASP A 158 -2.12 6.94 -17.50
C ASP A 158 -1.15 6.40 -16.44
N VAL A 159 0.06 6.05 -16.87
CA VAL A 159 1.08 5.45 -15.99
C VAL A 159 1.46 6.39 -14.86
N ASN A 160 1.53 7.70 -15.10
CA ASN A 160 1.87 8.66 -14.05
C ASN A 160 0.75 8.77 -13.01
N LEU A 161 -0.51 8.70 -13.45
CA LEU A 161 -1.66 8.62 -12.54
C LEU A 161 -1.62 7.33 -11.70
N LEU A 162 -1.30 6.18 -12.32
CA LEU A 162 -1.16 4.91 -11.60
C LEU A 162 -0.09 5.01 -10.50
N LEU A 163 1.08 5.57 -10.85
CA LEU A 163 2.20 5.73 -9.92
C LEU A 163 1.91 6.73 -8.79
N SER A 164 1.29 7.87 -9.11
CA SER A 164 0.91 8.85 -8.09
C SER A 164 -0.10 8.24 -7.12
N CYS A 165 -1.07 7.48 -7.64
CA CYS A 165 -2.06 6.79 -6.83
C CYS A 165 -1.43 5.75 -5.90
N LEU A 166 -0.53 4.92 -6.43
CA LEU A 166 0.19 3.92 -5.65
C LEU A 166 1.05 4.58 -4.57
N GLN A 167 1.78 5.64 -4.92
CA GLN A 167 2.62 6.37 -3.98
C GLN A 167 1.80 6.92 -2.80
N GLU A 168 0.70 7.61 -3.07
CA GLU A 168 -0.17 8.16 -2.02
C GLU A 168 -0.81 7.06 -1.17
N THR A 169 -1.13 5.91 -1.78
CA THR A 169 -1.64 4.72 -1.07
C THR A 169 -0.61 4.16 -0.09
N MET A 170 0.65 3.99 -0.53
CA MET A 170 1.72 3.50 0.34
C MET A 170 2.03 4.47 1.48
N ASP A 171 1.99 5.79 1.22
CA ASP A 171 2.18 6.80 2.25
C ASP A 171 1.06 6.75 3.30
N PHE A 172 -0.18 6.51 2.86
CA PHE A 172 -1.31 6.28 3.75
C PHE A 172 -1.15 5.01 4.60
N GLU A 173 -0.80 3.87 3.99
CA GLU A 173 -0.54 2.60 4.70
C GLU A 173 0.56 2.77 5.76
N GLN A 174 1.67 3.41 5.39
CA GLN A 174 2.77 3.69 6.32
C GLN A 174 2.31 4.58 7.48
N SER A 175 1.39 5.53 7.23
CA SER A 175 0.83 6.37 8.29
C SER A 175 -0.03 5.58 9.28
N LEU A 176 -0.80 4.58 8.80
CA LEU A 176 -1.55 3.66 9.66
C LEU A 176 -0.61 2.76 10.46
N GLU A 177 0.40 2.18 9.80
CA GLU A 177 1.39 1.32 10.44
C GLU A 177 2.08 2.04 11.60
N LYS A 178 2.57 3.27 11.37
CA LYS A 178 3.17 4.11 12.42
C LYS A 178 2.22 4.37 13.58
N ARG A 179 0.95 4.63 13.28
CA ARG A 179 -0.08 4.94 14.28
C ARG A 179 -0.39 3.75 15.18
N PHE A 180 -0.56 2.56 14.61
CA PHE A 180 -0.93 1.36 15.37
C PHE A 180 0.29 0.62 15.96
N ALA A 181 1.50 0.82 15.41
CA ALA A 181 2.74 0.35 16.01
C ALA A 181 3.03 1.03 17.37
N ALA A 182 2.71 2.33 17.50
CA ALA A 182 2.93 3.09 18.72
C ALA A 182 2.11 2.59 19.94
N GLY A 183 0.95 1.99 19.71
CA GLY A 183 0.05 1.51 20.77
C GLY A 183 0.49 0.21 21.47
N THR A 184 1.49 -0.51 20.95
CA THR A 184 1.94 -1.80 21.53
C THR A 184 3.12 -1.64 22.50
N ARG A 185 3.63 -0.44 22.74
CA ARG A 185 4.80 -0.21 23.61
C ARG A 185 4.39 0.02 25.07
N ALA A 186 4.16 -1.08 25.79
CA ALA A 186 4.07 -1.10 27.25
C ALA A 186 5.04 -2.11 27.90
N SER A 187 6.19 -2.37 27.29
CA SER A 187 7.31 -3.03 27.98
C SER A 187 8.64 -2.61 27.37
N ILE A 188 9.52 -2.07 28.22
CA ILE A 188 10.84 -1.51 27.89
C ILE A 188 11.86 -2.59 27.43
N ASP A 189 11.51 -3.88 27.52
CA ASP A 189 12.44 -5.00 27.34
C ASP A 189 12.39 -5.67 25.95
N THR A 190 11.63 -5.13 24.99
CA THR A 190 11.39 -5.76 23.66
C THR A 190 11.88 -4.93 22.47
N LEU A 191 12.94 -4.13 22.64
CA LEU A 191 13.59 -3.43 21.52
C LEU A 191 14.16 -4.40 20.47
N SER A 192 14.46 -5.65 20.84
CA SER A 192 14.93 -6.70 19.92
C SER A 192 13.81 -7.42 19.16
N SER A 193 12.52 -7.15 19.43
CA SER A 193 11.37 -7.88 18.83
C SER A 193 10.57 -7.04 17.82
N LEU A 194 11.08 -5.86 17.45
CA LEU A 194 10.44 -4.99 16.46
C LEU A 194 10.65 -5.47 15.01
N GLU A 195 11.64 -6.32 14.75
CA GLU A 195 11.98 -6.79 13.40
C GLU A 195 11.11 -7.96 12.93
N ASP A 196 10.45 -8.68 13.84
CA ASP A 196 9.62 -9.87 13.53
C ASP A 196 8.09 -9.61 13.61
N LYS A 197 7.65 -8.37 13.87
CA LYS A 197 6.22 -8.10 13.96
C LYS A 197 5.62 -7.96 12.55
N PRO A 198 4.57 -8.74 12.20
CA PRO A 198 3.94 -8.62 10.90
C PRO A 198 3.39 -7.19 10.72
N LEU A 199 3.84 -6.52 9.66
CA LEU A 199 3.33 -5.21 9.25
C LEU A 199 1.86 -5.40 8.87
N THR A 200 0.95 -4.81 9.64
CA THR A 200 -0.49 -5.10 9.52
C THR A 200 -1.12 -4.37 8.34
N PHE A 201 -0.64 -3.16 8.02
CA PHE A 201 -1.19 -2.30 6.99
C PHE A 201 -0.33 -2.22 5.73
N HIS A 202 0.92 -2.65 5.79
CA HIS A 202 1.80 -2.70 4.62
C HIS A 202 1.21 -3.63 3.56
N GLY A 203 0.92 -3.11 2.36
CA GLY A 203 0.32 -3.91 1.29
C GLY A 203 -1.20 -4.05 1.37
N SER A 204 -1.84 -3.55 2.42
CA SER A 204 -3.28 -3.79 2.69
C SER A 204 -4.23 -3.22 1.62
N ILE A 205 -3.77 -2.25 0.84
CA ILE A 205 -4.45 -1.61 -0.29
C ILE A 205 -3.54 -1.67 -1.54
N SER A 206 -2.25 -1.38 -1.39
CA SER A 206 -1.28 -1.24 -2.48
C SER A 206 -1.11 -2.51 -3.33
N GLU A 207 -1.40 -3.70 -2.79
CA GLU A 207 -1.45 -4.94 -3.57
C GLU A 207 -2.43 -4.87 -4.76
N ALA A 208 -3.45 -4.02 -4.70
CA ALA A 208 -4.42 -3.85 -5.80
C ALA A 208 -3.78 -3.29 -7.08
N PHE A 209 -2.64 -2.58 -6.95
CA PHE A 209 -1.94 -1.95 -8.06
C PHE A 209 -0.90 -2.87 -8.70
N GLU A 210 -0.44 -3.91 -7.99
CA GLU A 210 0.68 -4.77 -8.41
C GLU A 210 0.49 -5.41 -9.80
N PRO A 211 -0.70 -5.92 -10.20
CA PRO A 211 -0.91 -6.48 -11.54
C PRO A 211 -0.68 -5.48 -12.68
N TYR A 212 -0.83 -4.19 -12.39
CA TYR A 212 -0.80 -3.10 -13.36
C TYR A 212 0.56 -2.42 -13.48
N LEU A 213 1.53 -2.78 -12.61
CA LEU A 213 2.89 -2.25 -12.67
C LEU A 213 3.64 -2.67 -13.93
N SER A 214 3.17 -3.70 -14.64
CA SER A 214 3.64 -4.04 -15.99
C SER A 214 3.55 -2.86 -16.96
N LEU A 215 2.52 -2.01 -16.84
CA LEU A 215 2.38 -0.80 -17.66
C LEU A 215 3.50 0.21 -17.41
N TRP A 216 3.92 0.33 -16.16
CA TRP A 216 5.05 1.18 -15.80
C TRP A 216 6.35 0.61 -16.37
N VAL A 217 6.59 -0.68 -16.21
CA VAL A 217 7.75 -1.39 -16.77
C VAL A 217 7.82 -1.22 -18.29
N ASP A 218 6.70 -1.39 -18.99
CA ASP A 218 6.59 -1.18 -20.44
C ASP A 218 6.89 0.28 -20.85
N SER A 219 6.46 1.25 -20.02
CA SER A 219 6.76 2.67 -20.24
C SER A 219 8.26 2.93 -20.12
N GLN A 220 8.93 2.34 -19.12
CA GLN A 220 10.39 2.45 -18.97
C GLN A 220 11.13 1.79 -20.15
N ASP A 221 10.69 0.62 -20.62
CA ASP A 221 11.26 -0.04 -21.81
C ASP A 221 11.16 0.86 -23.04
N LYS A 222 9.99 1.48 -23.28
CA LYS A 222 9.81 2.43 -24.40
C LYS A 222 10.69 3.67 -24.27
N GLN A 223 10.83 4.25 -23.07
CA GLN A 223 11.70 5.40 -22.86
C GLN A 223 13.16 5.04 -23.19
N LEU A 224 13.67 3.94 -22.64
CA LEU A 224 15.02 3.46 -22.94
C LEU A 224 15.21 3.14 -24.44
N ALA A 225 14.21 2.55 -25.09
CA ALA A 225 14.23 2.27 -26.53
C ALA A 225 14.45 3.53 -27.38
N THR A 226 13.91 4.68 -26.95
CA THR A 226 14.09 5.96 -27.65
C THR A 226 15.43 6.62 -27.36
N MET A 227 16.04 6.34 -26.21
CA MET A 227 17.33 6.91 -25.81
C MET A 227 18.51 6.30 -26.58
N ILE A 228 18.52 4.98 -26.83
CA ILE A 228 19.66 4.31 -27.50
C ILE A 228 19.96 4.88 -28.90
N PRO A 229 18.99 5.05 -29.82
CA PRO A 229 19.26 5.62 -31.13
C PRO A 229 19.74 7.07 -31.04
N LYS A 230 19.20 7.86 -30.10
CA LYS A 230 19.62 9.25 -29.84
C LYS A 230 21.09 9.30 -29.44
N TYR A 231 21.53 8.40 -28.56
CA TYR A 231 22.91 8.33 -28.10
C TYR A 231 23.91 7.91 -29.17
N ARG A 232 23.47 7.10 -30.13
CA ARG A 232 24.32 6.69 -31.24
C ARG A 232 24.68 7.83 -32.20
N ILE A 233 23.77 8.78 -32.40
CA ILE A 233 23.98 9.92 -33.33
C ILE A 233 24.53 11.17 -32.62
N GLN A 234 24.49 11.20 -31.29
CA GLN A 234 24.99 12.30 -30.50
C GLN A 234 26.53 12.31 -30.48
N PRO A 235 27.19 13.48 -30.56
CA PRO A 235 28.63 13.58 -30.36
C PRO A 235 29.07 13.04 -28.99
N LEU A 236 30.30 12.51 -28.92
CA LEU A 236 30.87 11.92 -27.69
C LEU A 236 31.18 12.95 -26.59
N LEU A 237 31.35 14.22 -26.98
CA LEU A 237 31.56 15.38 -26.12
C LEU A 237 30.59 16.48 -26.51
N ALA A 238 30.25 17.38 -25.59
CA ALA A 238 29.47 18.57 -25.94
C ALA A 238 30.26 19.46 -26.92
N ALA A 239 29.55 20.28 -27.71
CA ALA A 239 30.19 21.12 -28.75
C ALA A 239 31.16 22.17 -28.18
N ASP A 240 31.03 22.48 -26.90
CA ASP A 240 31.82 23.41 -26.10
C ASP A 240 32.83 22.71 -25.17
N GLU A 241 32.85 21.38 -25.12
CA GLU A 241 33.79 20.61 -24.30
C GLU A 241 35.02 20.17 -25.11
N GLU A 242 36.20 20.56 -24.64
CA GLU A 242 37.47 20.03 -25.13
C GLU A 242 37.74 18.63 -24.56
N PHE A 243 38.46 17.80 -25.33
CA PHE A 243 38.86 16.48 -24.87
C PHE A 243 39.73 16.55 -23.62
N SER A 244 39.39 15.73 -22.62
CA SER A 244 40.20 15.48 -21.45
C SER A 244 40.45 13.98 -21.29
N PRO A 245 41.67 13.54 -20.91
CA PRO A 245 41.98 12.14 -20.67
C PRO A 245 41.13 11.47 -19.57
N GLN A 246 40.46 12.24 -18.72
CA GLN A 246 39.55 11.75 -17.68
C GLN A 246 38.06 11.94 -18.03
N ALA A 247 37.75 12.47 -19.22
CA ALA A 247 36.37 12.71 -19.63
C ALA A 247 35.60 11.40 -19.81
N VAL A 248 34.30 11.47 -19.51
CA VAL A 248 33.33 10.37 -19.63
C VAL A 248 32.21 10.86 -20.55
N ILE A 249 31.74 9.97 -21.44
CA ILE A 249 30.71 10.31 -22.43
C ILE A 249 29.42 10.78 -21.72
N PRO A 250 28.86 11.97 -22.01
CA PRO A 250 27.69 12.50 -21.32
C PRO A 250 26.44 11.62 -21.39
N SER A 251 26.21 10.93 -22.52
CA SER A 251 25.08 10.00 -22.66
C SER A 251 25.12 8.84 -21.66
N SER A 252 26.32 8.45 -21.22
CA SER A 252 26.51 7.40 -20.22
C SER A 252 26.09 7.86 -18.82
N ILE A 253 26.26 9.16 -18.52
CA ILE A 253 25.86 9.78 -17.25
C ILE A 253 24.33 9.93 -17.21
N GLU A 254 23.72 10.39 -18.30
CA GLU A 254 22.26 10.49 -18.43
C GLU A 254 21.60 9.11 -18.26
N LEU A 255 22.12 8.08 -18.94
CA LEU A 255 21.65 6.71 -18.80
C LEU A 255 21.82 6.17 -17.37
N PHE A 256 22.95 6.46 -16.72
CA PHE A 256 23.18 6.06 -15.32
C PHE A 256 22.20 6.73 -14.37
N HIS A 257 21.94 8.03 -14.53
CA HIS A 257 20.94 8.76 -13.74
C HIS A 257 19.53 8.19 -13.93
N PHE A 258 19.18 7.81 -15.17
CA PHE A 258 17.92 7.11 -15.44
C PHE A 258 17.84 5.79 -14.67
N TYR A 259 18.87 4.95 -14.75
CA TYR A 259 18.90 3.65 -14.06
C TYR A 259 18.74 3.80 -12.56
N LYS A 260 19.49 4.73 -11.96
CA LYS A 260 19.41 5.02 -10.53
C LYS A 260 18.01 5.48 -10.12
N THR A 261 17.42 6.41 -10.87
CA THR A 261 16.11 6.99 -10.53
C THR A 261 14.99 5.96 -10.70
N SER A 262 14.94 5.27 -11.83
CA SER A 262 13.89 4.29 -12.12
C SER A 262 14.00 3.05 -11.24
N LEU A 263 15.22 2.62 -10.86
CA LEU A 263 15.38 1.50 -9.93
C LEU A 263 14.95 1.88 -8.51
N ALA A 264 15.34 3.08 -8.03
CA ALA A 264 14.87 3.57 -6.73
C ALA A 264 13.34 3.71 -6.68
N GLN A 265 12.74 4.17 -7.78
CA GLN A 265 11.29 4.22 -7.92
C GLN A 265 10.67 2.82 -7.89
N CYS A 266 11.20 1.86 -8.65
CA CYS A 266 10.71 0.48 -8.68
C CYS A 266 10.79 -0.18 -7.31
N ALA A 267 11.93 -0.10 -6.63
CA ALA A 267 12.17 -0.69 -5.32
C ALA A 267 11.22 -0.15 -4.24
N LYS A 268 10.77 1.10 -4.39
CA LYS A 268 9.77 1.70 -3.50
C LYS A 268 8.36 1.16 -3.77
N LEU A 269 8.02 0.89 -5.04
CA LEU A 269 6.68 0.52 -5.48
C LEU A 269 6.42 -0.99 -5.42
N SER A 270 7.46 -1.80 -5.58
CA SER A 270 7.37 -3.26 -5.59
C SER A 270 8.72 -3.90 -5.22
N THR A 271 8.65 -4.94 -4.40
CA THR A 271 9.81 -5.76 -4.00
C THR A 271 9.76 -7.18 -4.59
N SER A 272 8.83 -7.43 -5.52
CA SER A 272 8.50 -8.77 -6.03
C SER A 272 9.02 -9.00 -7.47
N GLU A 273 8.35 -9.88 -8.22
CA GLU A 273 8.64 -10.24 -9.61
C GLU A 273 8.82 -9.03 -10.55
N ARG A 274 8.13 -7.91 -10.28
CA ARG A 274 8.20 -6.69 -11.11
C ARG A 274 9.57 -6.02 -11.08
N LEU A 275 10.23 -6.04 -9.92
CA LEU A 275 11.60 -5.53 -9.78
C LEU A 275 12.57 -6.38 -10.60
N LEU A 276 12.38 -7.70 -10.60
CA LEU A 276 13.16 -8.62 -11.41
C LEU A 276 12.95 -8.37 -12.90
N ASP A 277 11.71 -8.22 -13.36
CA ASP A 277 11.42 -7.94 -14.77
C ASP A 277 12.00 -6.60 -15.22
N PHE A 278 11.91 -5.57 -14.38
CA PHE A 278 12.55 -4.28 -14.67
C PHE A 278 14.08 -4.41 -14.73
N SER A 279 14.70 -5.19 -13.85
CA SER A 279 16.16 -5.42 -13.88
C SER A 279 16.63 -6.07 -15.20
N LYS A 280 15.83 -6.97 -15.79
CA LYS A 280 16.12 -7.57 -17.10
C LYS A 280 16.08 -6.53 -18.22
N ILE A 281 15.16 -5.57 -18.15
CA ILE A 281 15.08 -4.46 -19.12
C ILE A 281 16.31 -3.56 -19.01
N LEU A 282 16.74 -3.22 -17.79
CA LEU A 282 17.99 -2.49 -17.58
C LEU A 282 19.19 -3.25 -18.16
N ALA A 283 19.30 -4.56 -17.90
CA ALA A 283 20.38 -5.36 -18.47
C ALA A 283 20.38 -5.35 -20.02
N LYS A 284 19.20 -5.52 -20.64
CA LYS A 284 19.01 -5.46 -22.10
C LYS A 284 19.51 -4.13 -22.68
N TYR A 285 19.14 -2.99 -22.10
CA TYR A 285 19.54 -1.69 -22.65
C TYR A 285 20.99 -1.30 -22.35
N LEU A 286 21.57 -1.82 -21.28
CA LEU A 286 23.00 -1.66 -21.01
C LEU A 286 23.82 -2.39 -22.07
N ASP A 287 23.42 -3.62 -22.44
CA ASP A 287 24.03 -4.38 -23.53
C ASP A 287 23.85 -3.66 -24.89
N GLN A 288 22.65 -3.14 -25.17
CA GLN A 288 22.43 -2.33 -26.38
C GLN A 288 23.25 -1.05 -26.40
N TYR A 289 23.44 -0.38 -25.28
CA TYR A 289 24.31 0.79 -25.19
C TYR A 289 25.77 0.42 -25.52
N ALA A 290 26.27 -0.68 -24.95
CA ALA A 290 27.61 -1.17 -25.26
C ALA A 290 27.77 -1.53 -26.76
N GLN A 291 26.82 -2.27 -27.33
CA GLN A 291 26.91 -2.78 -28.70
C GLN A 291 26.59 -1.74 -29.78
N GLN A 292 25.59 -0.89 -29.55
CA GLN A 292 25.07 0.02 -30.59
C GLN A 292 25.60 1.44 -30.48
N VAL A 293 26.08 1.84 -29.29
CA VAL A 293 26.64 3.18 -29.07
C VAL A 293 28.16 3.08 -28.93
N LEU A 294 28.66 2.44 -27.88
CA LEU A 294 30.11 2.43 -27.60
C LEU A 294 30.91 1.72 -28.70
N LEU A 295 30.49 0.51 -29.08
CA LEU A 295 31.16 -0.25 -30.14
C LEU A 295 31.04 0.42 -31.51
N PHE A 296 29.93 1.11 -31.78
CA PHE A 296 29.75 1.86 -33.03
C PHE A 296 30.82 2.96 -33.21
N PHE A 297 31.12 3.71 -32.14
CA PHE A 297 32.20 4.71 -32.17
C PHE A 297 33.59 4.09 -32.28
N LEU A 298 33.77 2.84 -31.84
CA LEU A 298 35.03 2.12 -31.99
C LEU A 298 35.23 1.54 -33.40
N GLN A 299 34.15 1.25 -34.13
CA GLN A 299 34.17 0.57 -35.43
C GLN A 299 33.98 1.51 -36.64
N GLY A 300 34.10 2.83 -36.45
CA GLY A 300 33.93 3.82 -37.52
C GLY A 300 34.89 3.63 -38.70
N ALA A 301 34.45 4.04 -39.90
CA ALA A 301 35.27 3.95 -41.13
C ALA A 301 36.55 4.77 -40.98
N GLY A 302 37.70 4.10 -40.90
CA GLY A 302 39.02 4.69 -40.62
C GLY A 302 39.68 4.23 -39.31
N GLY A 303 38.98 3.45 -38.48
CA GLY A 303 39.45 3.03 -37.16
C GLY A 303 39.17 4.09 -36.08
N PRO A 304 39.17 3.72 -34.79
CA PRO A 304 38.88 4.66 -33.72
C PRO A 304 40.06 5.61 -33.52
N SER A 305 39.76 6.90 -33.32
CA SER A 305 40.78 7.83 -32.82
C SER A 305 41.21 7.43 -31.41
N LEU A 306 42.42 7.81 -31.01
CA LEU A 306 42.90 7.60 -29.65
C LEU A 306 41.96 8.23 -28.62
N GLU A 307 41.46 9.44 -28.91
CA GLU A 307 40.51 10.17 -28.06
C GLU A 307 39.20 9.40 -27.87
N HIS A 308 38.59 8.88 -28.95
CA HIS A 308 37.38 8.07 -28.85
C HIS A 308 37.60 6.79 -28.04
N THR A 309 38.76 6.15 -28.23
CA THR A 309 39.12 4.94 -27.47
C THR A 309 39.23 5.25 -25.97
N ILE A 310 39.89 6.36 -25.60
CA ILE A 310 40.02 6.81 -24.21
C ILE A 310 38.64 7.10 -23.62
N LEU A 311 37.78 7.85 -24.32
CA LEU A 311 36.43 8.17 -23.85
C LEU A 311 35.58 6.92 -23.59
N VAL A 312 35.61 5.94 -24.51
CA VAL A 312 34.85 4.69 -24.35
C VAL A 312 35.38 3.86 -23.18
N LEU A 313 36.70 3.76 -23.01
CA LEU A 313 37.31 3.04 -21.88
C LEU A 313 36.99 3.71 -20.54
N ASN A 314 37.11 5.03 -20.46
CA ASN A 314 36.74 5.81 -19.27
C ASN A 314 35.25 5.62 -18.92
N THR A 315 34.37 5.62 -19.93
CA THR A 315 32.94 5.34 -19.73
C THR A 315 32.69 3.92 -19.22
N ALA A 316 33.39 2.92 -19.76
CA ALA A 316 33.27 1.55 -19.26
C ALA A 316 33.72 1.43 -17.80
N ASP A 317 34.84 2.06 -17.43
CA ASP A 317 35.35 2.07 -16.06
C ASP A 317 34.45 2.86 -15.11
N TYR A 318 33.86 3.96 -15.58
CA TYR A 318 32.83 4.71 -14.85
C TYR A 318 31.64 3.81 -14.49
N TRP A 319 31.08 3.08 -15.47
CA TRP A 319 29.97 2.16 -15.22
C TRP A 319 30.36 1.01 -14.29
N HIS A 320 31.54 0.41 -14.49
CA HIS A 320 32.05 -0.64 -13.63
C HIS A 320 32.24 -0.16 -12.18
N THR A 321 32.74 1.05 -11.96
CA THR A 321 32.94 1.60 -10.62
C THR A 321 31.60 1.99 -9.97
N LYS A 322 30.68 2.57 -10.75
CA LYS A 322 29.43 3.13 -10.23
C LYS A 322 28.27 2.13 -10.13
N HIS A 323 28.29 0.97 -10.80
CA HIS A 323 27.17 0.02 -10.76
C HIS A 323 26.82 -0.44 -9.33
N SER A 324 27.83 -0.56 -8.46
CA SER A 324 27.68 -0.91 -7.03
C SER A 324 26.88 0.12 -6.22
N THR A 325 26.69 1.34 -6.74
CA THR A 325 25.96 2.44 -6.09
C THR A 325 24.51 2.58 -6.57
N ILE A 326 24.08 1.78 -7.56
CA ILE A 326 22.73 1.87 -8.12
C ILE A 326 21.68 1.32 -7.14
N GLY A 327 22.06 0.36 -6.27
CA GLY A 327 21.17 -0.30 -5.31
C GLY A 327 21.30 0.15 -3.84
N ARG A 328 22.07 1.21 -3.55
CA ARG A 328 22.18 1.81 -2.22
C ARG A 328 21.37 3.10 -2.14
#